data_AF-A0A377H695-F1
#
_entry.id   AF-A0A377H695-F1
#
_cell.length_a   1.000
_cell.length_b   1.000
_cell.length_c   1.000
_cell.angle_alpha   90.00
_cell.angle_beta   90.00
_cell.angle_gamma   90.00
#
_symmetry.space_group_name_H-M   'P 1'
#
loop_
_entity.id
_entity.type
_entity.pdbx_description
1 polymer ?
#
loop_
_entity_poly.entity_id
_entity_poly.type
_entity_poly.pdbx_seq_one_letter_code
_entity_poly.pdbx_strand_id
1 'polypeptide(L)'
;MAEKKPELIVCAAIKFIERTQREINLNRNGVELIVPMVRHYSPDGREVLESIKSNCELEELEQGFITNKGRFVGREEALKIAKENNQIKFDIGYNTKFLFSEMLY
;
A
#
# COMPACT_ATOMS: atom_id res chain seq x y z
N MET A 1 25.25 3.85 21.63
CA MET A 1 24.71 3.82 20.25
C MET A 1 23.21 3.96 20.37
N ALA A 2 22.57 4.91 19.70
CA ALA A 2 21.11 5.02 19.76
C ALA A 2 20.50 3.76 19.14
N GLU A 3 19.64 3.05 19.87
CA GLU A 3 18.89 1.92 19.32
C GLU A 3 18.10 2.41 18.11
N LYS A 4 18.39 1.84 16.95
CA LYS A 4 17.68 2.17 15.72
C LYS A 4 16.29 1.57 15.86
N LYS A 5 15.25 2.42 15.92
CA LYS A 5 13.87 1.96 16.04
C LYS A 5 13.56 0.92 14.94
N PRO A 6 12.88 -0.19 15.28
CA PRO A 6 12.51 -1.22 14.30
C PRO A 6 11.63 -0.64 13.19
N GLU A 7 11.73 -1.20 11.99
CA GLU A 7 10.79 -0.90 10.91
C GLU A 7 9.55 -1.77 11.09
N LEU A 8 8.39 -1.13 11.16
CA LEU A 8 7.12 -1.80 11.43
C LEU A 8 6.15 -1.53 10.29
N ILE A 9 5.39 -2.54 9.91
CA ILE A 9 4.23 -2.40 9.03
C ILE A 9 3.13 -1.66 9.78
N VAL A 10 2.62 -0.57 9.20
CA VAL A 10 1.63 0.32 9.83
C VAL A 10 0.25 0.12 9.22
N CYS A 11 0.14 0.18 7.91
CA CYS A 11 -1.15 0.06 7.22
C CYS A 11 -0.96 -0.52 5.82
N ALA A 12 -1.96 -1.26 5.35
CA ALA A 12 -2.06 -1.64 3.94
C ALA A 12 -2.18 -0.38 3.07
N ALA A 13 -1.75 -0.48 1.81
CA ALA A 13 -1.83 0.60 0.83
C ALA A 13 -1.85 0.03 -0.59
N ILE A 14 -2.30 0.84 -1.54
CA ILE A 14 -2.21 0.55 -2.97
C ILE A 14 -1.43 1.69 -3.64
N LYS A 15 -0.47 1.31 -4.48
CA LYS A 15 0.27 2.21 -5.37
C LYS A 15 -0.45 2.26 -6.71
N PHE A 16 -0.69 3.48 -7.17
CA PHE A 16 -1.30 3.81 -8.45
C PHE A 16 -0.33 4.65 -9.30
N ILE A 17 -0.54 4.62 -10.61
CA ILE A 17 -0.12 5.71 -11.50
C ILE A 17 -1.33 6.57 -11.79
N GLU A 18 -1.20 7.85 -11.49
CA GLU A 18 -2.14 8.91 -11.86
C GLU A 18 -1.69 9.57 -13.17
N ARG A 19 -2.60 9.70 -14.13
CA ARG A 19 -2.36 10.45 -15.37
C ARG A 19 -3.54 11.36 -15.69
N THR A 20 -3.27 12.62 -15.95
CA THR A 20 -4.22 13.56 -16.54
C THR A 20 -4.42 13.27 -18.03
N GLN A 21 -5.56 13.69 -18.60
CA GLN A 21 -5.80 13.57 -20.04
C GLN A 21 -4.71 14.22 -20.89
N ARG A 22 -4.13 15.33 -20.39
CA ARG A 22 -3.02 16.02 -21.05
C ARG A 22 -1.77 15.14 -21.10
N GLU A 23 -1.44 14.45 -20.01
CA GLU A 23 -0.27 13.55 -19.94
C GLU A 23 -0.45 12.36 -20.86
N ILE A 24 -1.66 11.79 -20.92
CA ILE A 24 -2.01 10.71 -21.85
C ILE A 24 -1.81 11.17 -23.30
N ASN A 25 -2.38 12.32 -23.67
CA ASN A 25 -2.28 12.86 -25.02
C ASN A 25 -0.83 13.18 -25.43
N LEU A 26 0.04 13.48 -24.45
CA LEU A 26 1.46 13.79 -24.68
C LEU A 26 2.38 12.58 -24.45
N ASN A 27 1.81 11.38 -24.22
CA ASN A 27 2.53 10.16 -23.88
C ASN A 27 3.57 10.34 -22.75
N ARG A 28 3.18 11.07 -21.70
CA ARG A 28 4.02 11.33 -20.53
C ARG A 28 3.81 10.28 -19.45
N ASN A 29 4.87 10.04 -18.68
CA ASN A 29 4.77 9.26 -17.46
C ASN A 29 3.85 9.98 -16.46
N GLY A 30 2.99 9.22 -15.80
CA GLY A 30 2.14 9.73 -14.74
C GLY A 30 2.90 9.94 -13.43
N VAL A 31 2.16 10.32 -12.39
CA VAL A 31 2.67 10.49 -11.04
C VAL A 31 2.31 9.27 -10.21
N GLU A 32 3.25 8.78 -9.40
CA GLU A 32 2.95 7.71 -8.45
C GLU A 32 2.13 8.27 -7.28
N LEU A 33 0.98 7.63 -7.03
CA LEU A 33 0.08 7.94 -5.93
C LEU A 33 -0.06 6.72 -5.03
N ILE A 34 0.19 6.86 -3.73
CA ILE A 34 0.03 5.78 -2.76
C ILE A 34 -1.14 6.11 -1.84
N VAL A 35 -2.14 5.22 -1.81
CA VAL A 35 -3.38 5.42 -1.03
C VAL A 35 -3.49 4.35 0.05
N PRO A 36 -3.32 4.69 1.35
CA PRO A 36 -3.40 3.72 2.44
C PRO A 36 -4.81 3.17 2.72
N MET A 37 -5.86 3.96 2.52
CA MET A 37 -7.19 3.64 3.06
C MET A 37 -7.95 2.52 2.33
N VAL A 38 -7.62 2.23 1.07
CA VAL A 38 -8.45 1.41 0.17
C VAL A 38 -8.64 -0.04 0.66
N ARG A 39 -7.76 -0.52 1.54
CA ARG A 39 -7.74 -1.92 2.03
C ARG A 39 -8.19 -2.11 3.47
N HIS A 40 -8.60 -1.05 4.16
CA HIS A 40 -9.04 -1.11 5.55
C HIS A 40 -10.56 -1.19 5.72
N TYR A 41 -11.30 -1.62 4.68
CA TYR A 41 -12.76 -1.57 4.67
C TYR A 41 -13.32 -0.17 4.98
N SER A 42 -12.54 0.88 4.70
CA SER A 42 -12.95 2.25 4.95
C SER A 42 -14.16 2.55 4.05
N PRO A 43 -15.33 2.88 4.61
CA PRO A 43 -16.56 3.03 3.82
C PRO A 43 -16.47 4.17 2.80
N ASP A 44 -15.65 5.18 3.08
CA ASP A 44 -15.31 6.33 2.24
C ASP A 44 -14.22 6.04 1.20
N GLY A 45 -13.56 4.87 1.25
CA GLY A 45 -12.44 4.53 0.35
C GLY A 45 -12.82 4.58 -1.12
N ARG A 46 -14.05 4.14 -1.45
CA ARG A 46 -14.58 4.24 -2.82
C ARG A 46 -14.76 5.69 -3.24
N GLU A 47 -15.36 6.51 -2.39
CA GLU A 47 -15.67 7.92 -2.68
C GLU A 47 -14.39 8.74 -2.87
N VAL A 48 -13.35 8.47 -2.08
CA VAL A 48 -12.03 9.10 -2.24
C VAL A 48 -11.42 8.74 -3.59
N LEU A 49 -11.45 7.46 -3.99
CA LEU A 49 -10.91 7.04 -5.30
C LEU A 49 -11.70 7.66 -6.46
N GLU A 50 -13.03 7.71 -6.38
CA GLU A 50 -13.87 8.34 -7.40
C GLU A 50 -13.63 9.86 -7.48
N SER A 51 -13.41 10.52 -6.34
CA SER A 51 -13.02 11.93 -6.31
C SER A 51 -11.70 12.17 -7.03
N ILE A 52 -10.72 11.27 -6.91
CA ILE A 52 -9.46 11.38 -7.63
C ILE A 52 -9.70 11.15 -9.13
N LYS A 53 -10.38 10.05 -9.49
CA LYS A 53 -10.69 9.68 -10.88
C LYS A 53 -11.48 10.73 -11.66
N SER A 54 -12.18 11.63 -10.97
CA SER A 54 -12.95 12.70 -11.63
C SER A 54 -12.11 13.59 -12.56
N ASN A 55 -10.79 13.69 -12.32
CA ASN A 55 -9.89 14.57 -13.08
C ASN A 55 -8.71 13.84 -13.75
N CYS A 56 -8.55 12.55 -13.51
CA CYS A 56 -7.41 11.76 -13.99
C CYS A 56 -7.75 10.27 -14.12
N GLU A 57 -6.96 9.56 -14.92
CA GLU A 57 -6.94 8.10 -14.91
C GLU A 57 -6.06 7.61 -13.74
N LEU A 58 -6.54 6.59 -13.04
CA LEU A 58 -5.80 5.88 -11.98
C LEU A 58 -5.62 4.43 -12.38
N GLU A 59 -4.38 4.02 -12.60
CA GLU A 59 -3.98 2.64 -12.88
C GLU A 59 -3.37 2.02 -11.62
N GLU A 60 -3.92 0.90 -11.13
CA GLU A 60 -3.34 0.17 -10.00
C GLU A 60 -2.05 -0.53 -10.44
N LEU A 61 -0.93 -0.24 -9.77
CA LEU A 61 0.36 -0.87 -10.04
C LEU A 61 0.66 -2.01 -9.08
N GLU A 62 0.52 -1.76 -7.78
CA GLU A 62 1.04 -2.64 -6.76
C GLU A 62 0.29 -2.49 -5.44
N GLN A 63 -0.08 -3.62 -4.85
CA GLN A 63 -0.60 -3.65 -3.49
C GLN A 63 0.55 -3.85 -2.51
N GLY A 64 0.51 -3.18 -1.37
CA GLY A 64 1.58 -3.20 -0.40
C GLY A 64 1.19 -2.62 0.94
N PHE A 65 2.18 -2.11 1.65
CA PHE A 65 2.02 -1.54 2.99
C PHE A 65 2.91 -0.32 3.17
N ILE A 66 2.48 0.59 4.04
CA ILE A 66 3.31 1.68 4.55
C ILE A 66 4.01 1.24 5.83
N THR A 67 5.29 1.55 5.94
CA THR A 67 6.07 1.34 7.17
C THR A 67 6.05 2.56 8.08
N ASN A 68 6.41 2.39 9.35
CA ASN A 68 6.59 3.49 10.31
C ASN A 68 7.74 4.46 9.94
N LYS A 69 8.48 4.16 8.85
CA LYS A 69 9.49 5.04 8.24
C LYS A 69 8.99 5.75 6.98
N GLY A 70 7.68 5.65 6.67
CA GLY A 70 7.07 6.30 5.52
C GLY A 70 7.39 5.65 4.17
N ARG A 71 7.92 4.42 4.17
CA ARG A 71 8.18 3.67 2.93
C ARG A 71 6.96 2.89 2.51
N PHE A 72 6.69 2.87 1.20
CA PHE A 72 5.85 1.84 0.61
C PHE A 72 6.70 0.59 0.34
N VAL A 73 6.19 -0.56 0.76
CA VAL A 73 6.81 -1.87 0.53
C VAL A 73 5.80 -2.84 -0.05
N GLY A 74 6.22 -3.62 -1.04
CA GLY A 74 5.40 -4.69 -1.62
C GLY A 74 5.12 -5.80 -0.61
N ARG A 75 4.15 -6.67 -0.91
CA ARG A 75 3.64 -7.65 0.06
C ARG A 75 4.67 -8.71 0.50
N GLU A 76 5.64 -9.04 -0.35
CA GLU A 76 6.72 -9.97 0.00
C GLU A 76 7.70 -9.36 1.00
N GLU A 77 8.16 -8.14 0.75
CA GLU A 77 9.04 -7.40 1.67
C GLU A 77 8.30 -7.12 2.98
N ALA A 78 7.03 -6.73 2.90
CA ALA A 78 6.20 -6.49 4.06
C ALA A 78 6.12 -7.72 4.98
N LEU A 79 6.00 -8.93 4.41
CA LEU A 79 5.96 -10.17 5.18
C LEU A 79 7.27 -10.42 5.94
N LYS A 80 8.41 -10.13 5.31
CA LYS A 80 9.73 -10.26 5.95
C LYS A 80 9.85 -9.30 7.14
N ILE A 81 9.54 -8.02 6.92
CA ILE A 81 9.55 -6.99 7.98
C ILE A 81 8.61 -7.39 9.13
N ALA A 82 7.39 -7.82 8.82
CA ALA A 82 6.41 -8.21 9.82
C ALA A 82 6.87 -9.42 10.64
N LYS A 83 7.50 -10.43 10.03
CA LYS A 83 8.06 -11.59 10.73
C LYS A 83 9.26 -11.22 11.61
N GLU A 84 10.20 -10.45 11.07
CA GLU A 84 11.39 -9.99 11.79
C GLU A 84 11.06 -9.18 13.04
N ASN A 85 9.93 -8.48 13.02
CA ASN A 85 9.47 -7.61 14.11
C ASN A 85 8.27 -8.18 14.89
N ASN A 86 7.99 -9.49 14.77
CA ASN A 86 6.93 -10.19 15.49
C ASN A 86 5.53 -9.52 15.39
N GLN A 87 5.19 -9.00 14.21
CA GLN A 87 3.90 -8.33 13.97
C GLN A 87 2.78 -9.27 13.51
N ILE A 88 3.08 -10.54 13.21
CA ILE A 88 2.07 -11.52 12.79
C ILE A 88 1.25 -11.95 14.01
N LYS A 89 -0.05 -11.63 14.00
CA LYS A 89 -1.00 -11.93 15.08
C LYS A 89 -1.89 -13.12 14.78
N PHE A 90 -2.23 -13.33 13.51
CA PHE A 90 -3.17 -14.36 13.10
C PHE A 90 -2.57 -15.24 12.00
N ASP A 91 -2.88 -16.53 12.09
CA ASP A 91 -2.63 -17.50 11.04
C ASP A 91 -3.82 -17.50 10.06
N ILE A 92 -3.52 -17.42 8.77
CA ILE A 92 -4.52 -17.44 7.68
C ILE A 92 -4.81 -18.87 7.21
N GLY A 93 -4.23 -19.89 7.84
CA GLY A 93 -4.49 -21.31 7.58
C GLY A 93 -3.75 -21.88 6.37
N TYR A 94 -2.83 -21.13 5.78
CA TYR A 94 -1.96 -21.58 4.68
C TYR A 94 -0.63 -20.83 4.66
N ASN A 95 0.39 -21.47 4.09
CA ASN A 95 1.70 -20.85 3.91
C ASN A 95 1.68 -19.88 2.72
N THR A 96 2.17 -18.66 2.92
CA THR A 96 2.15 -17.58 1.94
C THR A 96 3.52 -16.92 1.82
N LYS A 97 3.84 -16.44 0.61
CA LYS A 97 4.99 -15.55 0.35
C LYS A 97 4.65 -14.06 0.53
N PHE A 98 3.38 -13.73 0.67
CA PHE A 98 2.87 -12.36 0.75
C PHE A 98 2.22 -12.09 2.10
N LEU A 99 2.38 -10.87 2.61
CA LEU A 99 1.63 -10.38 3.76
C LEU A 99 0.19 -10.07 3.38
N PHE A 100 -0.76 -10.50 4.20
CA PHE A 100 -2.16 -10.13 4.17
C PHE A 100 -2.48 -9.28 5.40
N SER A 101 -3.43 -8.35 5.26
CA SER A 101 -3.84 -7.46 6.35
C SER A 101 -4.36 -8.23 7.56
N GLU A 102 -5.09 -9.30 7.29
CA GLU A 102 -5.65 -10.28 8.21
C GLU A 102 -4.58 -10.96 9.07
N MET A 103 -3.32 -10.95 8.65
CA MET A 103 -2.20 -11.47 9.46
C MET A 103 -1.78 -10.50 10.57
N LEU A 104 -2.12 -9.21 10.46
CA LEU A 104 -1.69 -8.14 11.38
C LEU A 104 -2.77 -7.69 12.37
N TYR A 105 -4.04 -7.81 11.99
CA TYR A 105 -5.21 -7.37 12.77
C TYR A 105 -6.46 -8.13 12.40
#